data_AF-A0A0F9N547-F1
#
_entry.id   AF-A0A0F9N547-F1
#
_cell.length_a   1.000
_cell.length_b   1.000
_cell.length_c   1.000
_cell.angle_alpha   90.00
_cell.angle_beta   90.00
_cell.angle_gamma   90.00
#
_symmetry.space_group_name_H-M   'P 1'
#
loop_
_entity.id
_entity.type
_entity.pdbx_description
1 polymer ?
#
loop_
_entity_poly.entity_id
_entity_poly.type
_entity_poly.pdbx_seq_one_letter_code
_entity_poly.pdbx_strand_id
1 'polypeptide(L)'
;MAQNLLINSIPQQFHDWFIKPILEIPLDNPNKNEIFRNLMNKRLSVDLNKSLELIKQNLDYLLTLKSKKQLLEYLYNVCPPKDHHYITWFKRLLGMTCNQIILMYQDEDLAKLNDVVIEFWVGHFELYSIKIYQNRGSLQRLREETNYILEELTGFESIRSFIEGGLGAENHVVFNNEAEFNGEVWMSISFIQLRKKILSRNNIYILFWSRNNKIQLWKDLSLKTIEMICDFLNKFLSLPNIEVVNVNVSDYKVKKNLPEQIIETIDMIGRIKTPLKFDRIIERSIKFNEDVYNAIIREINTSYLHYCFTGMYILIRKLLENLVLDSLRLFYSTSGVDKYYNSHENKFLGFNRLRKNFQAMINESDFIQKVHTIDQKIIDWLLLFKESGDIHAHSLFSIGHQNLIEENIGILNELLKILDQIKIKIKE
;
A
#
# COMPACT_ATOMS: atom_id res chain seq x y z
N MET A 1 -36.21 1.87 29.14
CA MET A 1 -35.44 0.63 29.43
C MET A 1 -34.56 0.19 28.25
N ALA A 2 -35.01 0.21 26.99
CA ALA A 2 -34.20 -0.21 25.84
C ALA A 2 -32.97 0.69 25.53
N GLN A 3 -33.04 2.00 25.75
CA GLN A 3 -31.90 2.91 25.52
C GLN A 3 -30.71 2.66 26.47
N ASN A 4 -30.95 2.20 27.70
CA ASN A 4 -29.88 1.95 28.68
C ASN A 4 -29.09 0.66 28.40
N LEU A 5 -29.62 -0.27 27.59
CA LEU A 5 -28.93 -1.53 27.26
C LEU A 5 -27.90 -1.36 26.13
N LEU A 6 -28.06 -0.36 25.26
CA LEU A 6 -27.16 -0.08 24.13
C LEU A 6 -25.97 0.82 24.52
N ILE A 7 -26.14 1.69 25.52
CA ILE A 7 -25.05 2.55 26.04
C ILE A 7 -23.91 1.71 26.63
N ASN A 8 -24.23 0.56 27.24
CA ASN A 8 -23.24 -0.28 27.94
C ASN A 8 -22.24 -1.01 27.02
N SER A 9 -22.37 -0.92 25.68
CA SER A 9 -21.42 -1.55 24.75
C SER A 9 -20.35 -0.61 24.20
N ILE A 10 -20.51 0.71 24.30
CA ILE A 10 -19.49 1.67 23.86
C ILE A 10 -18.63 2.07 25.06
N PRO A 11 -17.29 2.06 24.96
CA PRO A 11 -16.43 2.59 26.00
C PRO A 11 -16.82 4.02 26.37
N GLN A 12 -17.21 4.25 27.62
CA GLN A 12 -17.80 5.52 28.07
C GLN A 12 -16.89 6.72 27.74
N GLN A 13 -15.58 6.57 27.90
CA GLN A 13 -14.62 7.62 27.59
C GLN A 13 -14.56 7.95 26.09
N PHE A 14 -14.68 6.94 25.22
CA PHE A 14 -14.75 7.14 23.78
C PHE A 14 -16.08 7.83 23.39
N HIS A 15 -17.19 7.40 23.99
CA HIS A 15 -18.49 8.02 23.77
C HIS A 15 -18.48 9.51 24.15
N ASP A 16 -18.07 9.81 25.38
CA ASP A 16 -18.08 11.17 25.90
C ASP A 16 -17.10 12.08 25.14
N TRP A 17 -16.03 11.49 24.63
CA TRP A 17 -15.12 12.21 23.76
C TRP A 17 -15.71 12.38 22.36
N PHE A 18 -15.88 11.35 21.55
CA PHE A 18 -16.17 11.54 20.12
C PHE A 18 -17.64 11.71 19.75
N ILE A 19 -18.57 11.19 20.56
CA ILE A 19 -19.98 11.05 20.17
C ILE A 19 -20.84 12.11 20.83
N LYS A 20 -20.80 12.21 22.17
CA LYS A 20 -21.60 13.15 22.95
C LYS A 20 -21.51 14.59 22.43
N PRO A 21 -20.33 15.14 22.12
CA PRO A 21 -20.21 16.54 21.73
C PRO A 21 -20.72 16.83 20.32
N ILE A 22 -20.85 15.79 19.49
CA ILE A 22 -21.52 15.87 18.20
C ILE A 22 -23.03 15.92 18.40
N LEU A 23 -23.56 15.07 19.29
CA LEU A 23 -24.99 15.01 19.61
C LEU A 23 -25.51 16.28 20.30
N GLU A 24 -24.65 17.00 21.00
CA GLU A 24 -24.97 18.29 21.63
C GLU A 24 -25.13 19.45 20.63
N ILE A 25 -24.75 19.27 19.35
CA ILE A 25 -24.93 20.29 18.32
C ILE A 25 -26.40 20.28 17.85
N PRO A 26 -27.17 21.36 18.04
CA PRO A 26 -28.57 21.40 17.62
C PRO A 26 -28.67 21.43 16.08
N LEU A 27 -29.45 20.53 15.49
CA LEU A 27 -29.61 20.43 14.03
C LEU A 27 -30.44 21.57 13.43
N ASP A 28 -31.29 22.21 14.22
CA ASP A 28 -32.05 23.39 13.85
C ASP A 28 -31.21 24.67 13.90
N ASN A 29 -29.99 24.62 14.47
CA ASN A 29 -29.10 25.76 14.50
C ASN A 29 -28.55 26.06 13.09
N PRO A 30 -28.75 27.27 12.55
CA PRO A 30 -28.26 27.64 11.21
C PRO A 30 -26.72 27.56 11.12
N ASN A 31 -26.02 27.72 12.25
CA ASN A 31 -24.56 27.70 12.34
C ASN A 31 -24.01 26.33 12.79
N LYS A 32 -24.82 25.26 12.80
CA LYS A 32 -24.41 23.91 13.25
C LYS A 32 -23.11 23.39 12.60
N ASN A 33 -22.89 23.69 11.32
CA ASN A 33 -21.67 23.31 10.61
C ASN A 33 -20.44 24.08 11.12
N GLU A 34 -20.61 25.35 11.51
CA GLU A 34 -19.55 26.17 12.09
C GLU A 34 -19.24 25.71 13.53
N ILE A 35 -20.28 25.39 14.31
CA ILE A 35 -20.12 24.80 15.65
C ILE A 35 -19.36 23.47 15.55
N PHE A 36 -19.72 22.61 14.60
CA PHE A 36 -19.00 21.36 14.35
C PHE A 36 -17.55 21.62 13.91
N ARG A 37 -17.30 22.59 13.03
CA ARG A 37 -15.95 22.97 12.61
C ARG A 37 -15.11 23.48 13.78
N ASN A 38 -15.69 24.29 14.67
CA ASN A 38 -15.02 24.77 15.88
C ASN A 38 -14.73 23.64 16.87
N LEU A 39 -15.68 22.69 17.03
CA LEU A 39 -15.47 21.46 17.80
C LEU A 39 -14.30 20.64 17.24
N MET A 40 -14.26 20.43 15.92
CA MET A 40 -13.14 19.74 15.26
C MET A 40 -11.83 20.48 15.49
N ASN A 41 -11.78 21.79 15.21
CA ASN A 41 -10.58 22.59 15.37
C ASN A 41 -10.05 22.51 16.80
N LYS A 42 -10.91 22.67 17.82
CA LYS A 42 -10.52 22.55 19.23
C LYS A 42 -9.90 21.19 19.55
N ARG A 43 -10.48 20.10 19.03
CA ARG A 43 -10.02 18.72 19.28
C ARG A 43 -8.73 18.38 18.55
N LEU A 44 -8.59 18.88 17.33
CA LEU A 44 -7.41 18.65 16.51
C LEU A 44 -6.22 19.50 16.96
N SER A 45 -6.44 20.64 17.63
CA SER A 45 -5.36 21.55 18.04
C SER A 45 -5.00 21.52 19.53
N VAL A 46 -5.95 21.35 20.45
CA VAL A 46 -5.70 21.51 21.90
C VAL A 46 -5.54 20.17 22.61
N ASP A 47 -6.33 19.16 22.23
CA ASP A 47 -6.42 17.90 22.97
C ASP A 47 -6.15 16.67 22.07
N LEU A 48 -5.23 16.81 21.12
CA LEU A 48 -4.89 15.72 20.20
C LEU A 48 -4.24 14.55 20.92
N ASN A 49 -3.35 14.80 21.90
CA ASN A 49 -2.75 13.76 22.74
C ASN A 49 -3.81 12.92 23.46
N LYS A 50 -4.82 13.57 24.02
CA LYS A 50 -5.95 12.89 24.68
C LYS A 50 -6.80 12.10 23.68
N SER A 51 -7.01 12.65 22.48
CA SER A 51 -7.71 11.94 21.41
C SER A 51 -6.94 10.70 20.94
N LEU A 52 -5.61 10.80 20.87
CA LEU A 52 -4.71 9.70 20.56
C LEU A 52 -4.77 8.62 21.63
N GLU A 53 -4.61 8.97 22.91
CA GLU A 53 -4.68 8.02 24.02
C GLU A 53 -6.01 7.28 24.03
N LEU A 54 -7.12 7.99 23.83
CA LEU A 54 -8.45 7.40 23.77
C LEU A 54 -8.63 6.49 22.55
N ILE A 55 -8.12 6.86 21.38
CA ILE A 55 -8.19 5.97 20.21
C ILE A 55 -7.32 4.73 20.44
N LYS A 56 -6.11 4.87 20.98
CA LYS A 56 -5.22 3.73 21.28
C LYS A 56 -5.85 2.77 22.30
N GLN A 57 -6.38 3.29 23.41
CA GLN A 57 -7.05 2.48 24.44
C GLN A 57 -8.28 1.73 23.92
N ASN A 58 -8.87 2.22 22.82
CA ASN A 58 -10.08 1.65 22.23
C ASN A 58 -9.84 1.11 20.81
N LEU A 59 -8.58 0.90 20.40
CA LEU A 59 -8.24 0.55 19.02
C LEU A 59 -8.80 -0.82 18.64
N ASP A 60 -8.65 -1.80 19.52
CA ASP A 60 -9.22 -3.14 19.32
C ASP A 60 -10.75 -3.09 19.24
N TYR A 61 -11.38 -2.25 20.06
CA TYR A 61 -12.81 -1.99 19.97
C TYR A 61 -13.18 -1.40 18.60
N LEU A 62 -12.43 -0.41 18.10
CA LEU A 62 -12.70 0.25 16.82
C LEU A 62 -12.42 -0.62 15.59
N LEU A 63 -11.59 -1.65 15.71
CA LEU A 63 -11.21 -2.54 14.61
C LEU A 63 -12.07 -3.79 14.50
N THR A 64 -12.70 -4.24 15.58
CA THR A 64 -13.53 -5.46 15.52
C THR A 64 -14.87 -5.21 14.85
N LEU A 65 -15.28 -6.12 13.96
CA LEU A 65 -16.54 -6.03 13.23
C LEU A 65 -17.78 -5.94 14.16
N LYS A 66 -17.74 -6.64 15.30
CA LYS A 66 -18.83 -6.66 16.29
C LYS A 66 -19.04 -5.29 16.92
N SER A 67 -17.97 -4.68 17.43
CA SER A 67 -18.02 -3.36 18.06
C SER A 67 -18.34 -2.24 17.07
N LYS A 68 -17.86 -2.34 15.82
CA LYS A 68 -18.26 -1.42 14.74
C LYS A 68 -19.77 -1.44 14.51
N LYS A 69 -20.38 -2.63 14.42
CA LYS A 69 -21.83 -2.79 14.27
C LYS A 69 -22.58 -2.18 15.46
N GLN A 70 -22.13 -2.44 16.68
CA GLN A 70 -22.71 -1.86 17.90
C GLN A 70 -22.62 -0.33 17.93
N LEU A 71 -21.48 0.23 17.51
CA LEU A 71 -21.29 1.67 17.42
C LEU A 71 -22.23 2.31 16.39
N LEU A 72 -22.39 1.70 15.21
CA LEU A 72 -23.33 2.20 14.20
C LEU A 72 -24.77 2.10 14.69
N GLU A 73 -25.19 0.95 15.23
CA GLU A 73 -26.52 0.77 15.82
C GLU A 73 -26.80 1.80 16.92
N TYR A 74 -25.82 2.06 17.77
CA TYR A 74 -25.91 3.12 18.77
C TYR A 74 -26.12 4.49 18.14
N LEU A 75 -25.29 4.88 17.17
CA LEU A 75 -25.43 6.16 16.49
C LEU A 75 -26.80 6.28 15.81
N TYR A 76 -27.29 5.25 15.15
CA TYR A 76 -28.64 5.24 14.56
C TYR A 76 -29.77 5.36 15.60
N ASN A 77 -29.58 4.81 16.80
CA ASN A 77 -30.58 4.83 17.86
C ASN A 77 -30.58 6.13 18.67
N VAL A 78 -29.43 6.79 18.80
CA VAL A 78 -29.27 8.02 19.58
C VAL A 78 -29.38 9.27 18.71
N CYS A 79 -29.05 9.19 17.43
CA CYS A 79 -29.34 10.26 16.50
C CYS A 79 -30.84 10.28 16.19
N PRO A 80 -31.49 11.46 16.10
CA PRO A 80 -32.88 11.57 15.67
C PRO A 80 -33.09 10.79 14.37
N PRO A 81 -34.18 10.01 14.24
CA PRO A 81 -34.32 8.89 13.28
C PRO A 81 -34.35 9.26 11.78
N LYS A 82 -33.93 10.47 11.38
CA LYS A 82 -33.87 10.91 9.99
C LYS A 82 -32.65 11.77 9.65
N ASP A 83 -31.74 12.01 10.60
CA ASP A 83 -30.69 12.98 10.37
C ASP A 83 -29.28 12.35 10.26
N HIS A 84 -28.91 12.02 9.03
CA HIS A 84 -27.60 11.47 8.67
C HIS A 84 -26.42 12.42 8.97
N HIS A 85 -26.68 13.68 9.33
CA HIS A 85 -25.64 14.65 9.65
C HIS A 85 -24.79 14.22 10.85
N TYR A 86 -25.37 13.66 11.90
CA TYR A 86 -24.60 13.24 13.08
C TYR A 86 -23.67 12.06 12.80
N ILE A 87 -24.12 11.07 12.03
CA ILE A 87 -23.28 9.94 11.61
C ILE A 87 -22.15 10.44 10.70
N THR A 88 -22.47 11.36 9.80
CA THR A 88 -21.49 11.99 8.90
C THR A 88 -20.46 12.81 9.67
N TRP A 89 -20.89 13.61 10.64
CA TRP A 89 -20.02 14.38 11.52
C TRP A 89 -19.16 13.48 12.40
N PHE A 90 -19.69 12.38 12.91
CA PHE A 90 -18.91 11.39 13.66
C PHE A 90 -17.82 10.77 12.78
N LYS A 91 -18.18 10.27 11.60
CA LYS A 91 -17.23 9.73 10.61
C LYS A 91 -16.16 10.74 10.25
N ARG A 92 -16.54 12.01 10.02
CA ARG A 92 -15.61 13.10 9.69
C ARG A 92 -14.69 13.43 10.85
N LEU A 93 -15.23 13.61 12.07
CA LEU A 93 -14.42 13.92 13.24
C LEU A 93 -13.42 12.79 13.51
N LEU A 94 -13.89 11.54 13.58
CA LEU A 94 -13.03 10.40 13.84
C LEU A 94 -11.99 10.22 12.73
N GLY A 95 -12.41 10.25 11.46
CA GLY A 95 -11.51 10.11 10.32
C GLY A 95 -10.46 11.23 10.24
N MET A 96 -10.85 12.48 10.50
CA MET A 96 -9.91 13.60 10.53
C MET A 96 -8.98 13.54 11.74
N THR A 97 -9.47 13.14 12.92
CA THR A 97 -8.64 12.95 14.12
C THR A 97 -7.61 11.84 13.90
N CYS A 98 -8.02 10.69 13.36
CA CYS A 98 -7.11 9.62 13.01
C CYS A 98 -6.10 10.07 11.94
N ASN A 99 -6.53 10.81 10.91
CA ASN A 99 -5.63 11.33 9.89
C ASN A 99 -4.61 12.35 10.46
N GLN A 100 -5.04 13.27 11.32
CA GLN A 100 -4.13 14.21 11.99
C GLN A 100 -3.15 13.50 12.91
N ILE A 101 -3.61 12.46 13.63
CA ILE A 101 -2.74 11.58 14.42
C ILE A 101 -1.71 10.88 13.51
N ILE A 102 -2.11 10.34 12.37
CA ILE A 102 -1.20 9.71 11.40
C ILE A 102 -0.17 10.72 10.88
N LEU A 103 -0.57 11.98 10.68
CA LEU A 103 0.34 13.04 10.24
C LEU A 103 1.32 13.49 11.33
N MET A 104 0.93 13.41 12.60
CA MET A 104 1.70 13.96 13.73
C MET A 104 2.56 12.95 14.48
N TYR A 105 2.19 11.67 14.48
CA TYR A 105 2.93 10.62 15.16
C TYR A 105 3.55 9.67 14.10
N GLN A 106 4.59 8.92 14.47
CA GLN A 106 5.30 8.00 13.54
C GLN A 106 5.30 6.54 14.05
N ASP A 107 4.35 6.20 14.92
CA ASP A 107 4.28 4.93 15.64
C ASP A 107 3.68 3.76 14.81
N GLU A 108 4.08 2.52 15.07
CA GLU A 108 3.61 1.31 14.37
C GLU A 108 2.09 1.08 14.51
N ASP A 109 1.48 1.57 15.60
CA ASP A 109 0.03 1.57 15.80
C ASP A 109 -0.75 2.40 14.75
N LEU A 110 -0.08 3.23 13.95
CA LEU A 110 -0.71 4.09 12.93
C LEU A 110 -1.20 3.34 11.69
N ALA A 111 -0.63 2.18 11.37
CA ALA A 111 -1.11 1.35 10.27
C ALA A 111 -2.57 0.90 10.52
N LYS A 112 -2.86 0.53 11.77
CA LYS A 112 -4.22 0.19 12.24
C LYS A 112 -5.16 1.39 12.23
N LEU A 113 -4.66 2.61 12.50
CA LEU A 113 -5.44 3.85 12.38
C LEU A 113 -5.81 4.18 10.93
N ASN A 114 -4.96 3.82 9.96
CA ASN A 114 -5.28 4.00 8.54
C ASN A 114 -6.47 3.11 8.11
N ASP A 115 -6.57 1.90 8.65
CA ASP A 115 -7.73 1.03 8.44
C ASP A 115 -9.01 1.66 9.02
N VAL A 116 -8.91 2.30 10.20
CA VAL A 116 -10.02 3.08 10.78
C VAL A 116 -10.39 4.27 9.87
N VAL A 117 -9.42 5.02 9.34
CA VAL A 117 -9.68 6.15 8.42
C VAL A 117 -10.40 5.66 7.16
N ILE A 118 -9.87 4.64 6.49
CA ILE A 118 -10.43 4.14 5.23
C ILE A 118 -11.87 3.64 5.42
N GLU A 119 -12.13 2.86 6.48
CA GLU A 119 -13.47 2.31 6.70
C GLU A 119 -14.51 3.37 7.11
N PHE A 120 -14.15 4.31 7.99
CA PHE A 120 -15.08 5.34 8.44
C PHE A 120 -15.24 6.48 7.43
N TRP A 121 -14.26 6.71 6.54
CA TRP A 121 -14.33 7.73 5.49
C TRP A 121 -15.07 7.24 4.23
N VAL A 122 -15.09 5.93 3.94
CA VAL A 122 -15.75 5.34 2.75
C VAL A 122 -17.23 4.99 2.98
N GLY A 123 -17.74 5.08 4.21
CA GLY A 123 -19.03 4.49 4.54
C GLY A 123 -20.24 5.10 3.81
N HIS A 124 -20.71 4.42 2.74
CA HIS A 124 -22.13 4.14 2.51
C HIS A 124 -22.48 3.01 1.52
N PHE A 125 -21.54 2.19 1.06
CA PHE A 125 -21.85 1.19 0.03
C PHE A 125 -21.29 -0.19 0.40
N GLU A 126 -22.12 -1.24 0.31
CA GLU A 126 -21.66 -2.64 0.25
C GLU A 126 -20.98 -2.82 -1.10
N LEU A 127 -19.64 -2.75 -1.12
CA LEU A 127 -18.85 -2.68 -2.35
C LEU A 127 -17.93 -3.90 -2.46
N TYR A 128 -17.95 -4.54 -3.62
CA TYR A 128 -16.77 -5.24 -4.12
C TYR A 128 -15.88 -4.18 -4.76
N SER A 129 -14.82 -3.75 -4.09
CA SER A 129 -13.88 -2.76 -4.62
C SER A 129 -12.58 -3.43 -5.05
N ILE A 130 -12.39 -3.64 -6.35
CA ILE A 130 -11.09 -4.11 -6.85
C ILE A 130 -10.22 -2.87 -7.02
N LYS A 131 -9.17 -2.78 -6.20
CA LYS A 131 -8.16 -1.74 -6.32
C LYS A 131 -7.12 -2.21 -7.34
N ILE A 132 -6.79 -1.38 -8.32
CA ILE A 132 -5.76 -1.69 -9.30
C ILE A 132 -4.89 -0.45 -9.44
N TYR A 133 -3.58 -0.63 -9.47
CA TYR A 133 -2.65 0.50 -9.57
C TYR A 133 -2.06 0.51 -10.97
N GLN A 134 -1.91 1.68 -11.57
CA GLN A 134 -1.33 1.75 -12.91
C GLN A 134 0.08 2.35 -12.86
N ASN A 135 1.03 1.70 -13.53
CA ASN A 135 2.32 2.27 -13.84
C ASN A 135 2.34 2.69 -15.33
N ARG A 136 2.46 4.00 -15.57
CA ARG A 136 2.65 4.65 -16.89
C ARG A 136 1.61 4.30 -17.99
N GLY A 137 0.58 5.15 -18.09
CA GLY A 137 -0.29 5.29 -19.26
C GLY A 137 -1.14 6.56 -19.14
N SER A 138 -1.66 7.12 -20.24
CA SER A 138 -2.64 8.21 -20.16
C SER A 138 -3.98 7.63 -19.71
N LEU A 139 -4.66 8.29 -18.77
CA LEU A 139 -6.00 7.89 -18.31
C LEU A 139 -7.00 7.79 -19.47
N GLN A 140 -6.79 8.58 -20.52
CA GLN A 140 -7.59 8.55 -21.74
C GLN A 140 -7.44 7.24 -22.53
N ARG A 141 -6.21 6.74 -22.72
CA ARG A 141 -5.98 5.47 -23.42
C ARG A 141 -6.57 4.30 -22.65
N LEU A 142 -6.41 4.31 -21.33
CA LEU A 142 -6.98 3.27 -20.47
C LEU A 142 -8.52 3.28 -20.52
N ARG A 143 -9.12 4.47 -20.58
CA ARG A 143 -10.56 4.64 -20.82
C ARG A 143 -10.99 4.04 -22.16
N GLU A 144 -10.25 4.30 -23.23
CA GLU A 144 -10.54 3.76 -24.57
C GLU A 144 -10.45 2.23 -24.59
N GLU A 145 -9.41 1.65 -23.98
CA GLU A 145 -9.25 0.20 -23.85
C GLU A 145 -10.34 -0.44 -22.98
N THR A 146 -10.74 0.22 -21.89
CA THR A 146 -11.85 -0.23 -21.03
C THR A 146 -13.17 -0.26 -21.80
N ASN A 147 -13.45 0.80 -22.56
CA ASN A 147 -14.65 0.90 -23.38
C ASN A 147 -14.68 -0.18 -24.45
N TYR A 148 -13.55 -0.41 -25.15
CA TYR A 148 -13.43 -1.46 -26.15
C TYR A 148 -13.75 -2.85 -25.58
N ILE A 149 -13.19 -3.21 -24.42
CA ILE A 149 -13.45 -4.51 -23.77
C ILE A 149 -14.94 -4.64 -23.42
N LEU A 150 -15.54 -3.57 -22.89
CA LEU A 150 -16.96 -3.59 -22.53
C LEU A 150 -17.86 -3.68 -23.76
N GLU A 151 -17.58 -2.91 -24.82
CA GLU A 151 -18.27 -2.99 -26.12
C GLU A 151 -18.21 -4.40 -26.70
N GLU A 152 -17.02 -5.02 -26.69
CA GLU A 152 -16.81 -6.38 -27.20
C GLU A 152 -17.58 -7.43 -26.39
N LEU A 153 -17.59 -7.32 -25.06
CA LEU A 153 -18.25 -8.31 -24.18
C LEU A 153 -19.77 -8.16 -24.12
N THR A 154 -20.28 -6.95 -24.34
CA THR A 154 -21.69 -6.64 -24.10
C THR A 154 -22.47 -6.30 -25.38
N GLY A 155 -21.78 -5.92 -26.46
CA GLY A 155 -22.39 -5.47 -27.71
C GLY A 155 -23.00 -4.07 -27.65
N PHE A 156 -22.81 -3.30 -26.57
CA PHE A 156 -23.38 -1.95 -26.43
C PHE A 156 -22.46 -0.88 -27.02
N GLU A 157 -22.98 -0.05 -27.94
CA GLU A 157 -22.21 0.97 -28.67
C GLU A 157 -21.81 2.22 -27.86
N SER A 158 -22.30 2.44 -26.63
CA SER A 158 -21.84 3.59 -25.84
C SER A 158 -22.04 3.45 -24.32
N ILE A 159 -20.98 3.74 -23.58
CA ILE A 159 -20.99 3.88 -22.12
C ILE A 159 -21.09 5.37 -21.77
N ARG A 160 -22.15 5.77 -21.05
CA ARG A 160 -22.34 7.17 -20.63
C ARG A 160 -21.34 7.53 -19.51
N SER A 161 -20.43 8.46 -19.78
CA SER A 161 -19.58 9.06 -18.75
C SER A 161 -20.30 10.21 -18.04
N PHE A 162 -20.43 10.15 -16.72
CA PHE A 162 -20.88 11.29 -15.91
C PHE A 162 -19.68 11.93 -15.20
N ILE A 163 -19.58 13.26 -15.30
CA ILE A 163 -18.66 14.08 -14.51
C ILE A 163 -19.53 14.82 -13.50
N GLU A 164 -19.44 14.49 -12.21
CA GLU A 164 -19.87 15.39 -11.14
C GLU A 164 -18.76 15.51 -10.10
N GLY A 165 -18.32 16.75 -9.89
CA GLY A 165 -17.12 17.09 -9.15
C GLY A 165 -17.28 17.12 -7.63
N GLY A 166 -16.14 16.94 -6.95
CA GLY A 166 -15.92 17.35 -5.56
C GLY A 166 -14.51 17.95 -5.45
N LEU A 167 -14.43 19.16 -4.90
CA LEU A 167 -13.24 20.02 -4.88
C LEU A 167 -12.03 19.33 -4.21
N GLY A 168 -11.07 18.87 -5.02
CA GLY A 168 -9.73 18.44 -4.56
C GLY A 168 -9.02 17.41 -5.42
N ALA A 169 -9.72 16.64 -6.25
CA ALA A 169 -9.12 15.67 -7.17
C ALA A 169 -9.52 15.98 -8.61
N GLU A 170 -8.61 16.57 -9.38
CA GLU A 170 -8.77 16.67 -10.83
C GLU A 170 -8.74 15.25 -11.41
N ASN A 171 -9.80 14.87 -12.12
CA ASN A 171 -10.05 13.61 -12.84
C ASN A 171 -10.63 12.46 -12.01
N HIS A 172 -11.90 12.58 -11.61
CA HIS A 172 -12.79 11.43 -11.42
C HIS A 172 -13.49 11.13 -12.76
N VAL A 173 -13.38 9.90 -13.25
CA VAL A 173 -14.21 9.42 -14.37
C VAL A 173 -15.02 8.26 -13.83
N VAL A 174 -16.34 8.39 -13.82
CA VAL A 174 -17.29 7.34 -13.44
C VAL A 174 -17.97 6.85 -14.70
N PHE A 175 -17.83 5.56 -14.99
CA PHE A 175 -18.56 4.88 -16.05
C PHE A 175 -19.81 4.27 -15.42
N ASN A 176 -20.98 4.62 -15.92
CA ASN A 176 -22.21 3.89 -15.63
C ASN A 176 -22.61 3.18 -16.92
N ASN A 177 -22.41 1.87 -16.98
CA ASN A 177 -23.02 1.08 -18.04
C ASN A 177 -24.38 0.60 -17.54
N GLU A 178 -25.46 1.25 -17.98
CA GLU A 178 -26.83 0.73 -17.89
C GLU A 178 -27.04 -0.31 -18.99
N ALA A 179 -26.19 -1.33 -19.01
CA ALA A 179 -26.46 -2.52 -19.77
C ALA A 179 -27.63 -3.22 -19.07
N GLU A 180 -28.83 -3.19 -19.64
CA GLU A 180 -29.96 -3.99 -19.17
C GLU A 180 -29.69 -5.49 -19.39
N PHE A 181 -28.74 -6.04 -18.65
CA PHE A 181 -28.77 -7.45 -18.28
C PHE A 181 -29.83 -7.57 -17.17
N ASN A 182 -31.11 -7.55 -17.58
CA ASN A 182 -32.28 -7.64 -16.72
C ASN A 182 -32.41 -6.59 -15.59
N GLY A 183 -31.78 -5.41 -15.71
CA GLY A 183 -32.09 -4.24 -14.88
C GLY A 183 -31.51 -4.21 -13.45
N GLU A 184 -30.62 -5.14 -13.07
CA GLU A 184 -30.24 -5.32 -11.67
C GLU A 184 -28.77 -5.09 -11.31
N VAL A 185 -27.88 -4.80 -12.27
CA VAL A 185 -26.42 -4.79 -12.03
C VAL A 185 -25.76 -3.61 -12.70
N TRP A 186 -24.87 -2.96 -11.97
CA TRP A 186 -24.14 -1.79 -12.41
C TRP A 186 -22.66 -2.00 -12.10
N MET A 187 -21.82 -1.57 -13.04
CA MET A 187 -20.38 -1.53 -12.87
C MET A 187 -19.93 -0.08 -12.91
N SER A 188 -19.15 0.33 -11.92
CA SER A 188 -18.44 1.60 -11.92
C SER A 188 -16.96 1.38 -11.85
N ILE A 189 -16.27 2.01 -12.78
CA ILE A 189 -14.82 2.07 -12.78
C ILE A 189 -14.46 3.51 -12.50
N SER A 190 -13.79 3.75 -11.37
CA SER A 190 -13.31 5.07 -10.96
C SER A 190 -11.80 5.14 -11.11
N PHE A 191 -11.34 6.09 -11.90
CA PHE A 191 -9.91 6.41 -12.04
C PHE A 191 -9.61 7.62 -11.17
N ILE A 192 -8.63 7.53 -10.25
CA ILE A 192 -8.23 8.63 -9.37
C ILE A 192 -6.77 8.98 -9.62
N GLN A 193 -6.53 10.21 -10.07
CA GLN A 193 -5.19 10.77 -10.25
C GLN A 193 -4.82 11.64 -9.03
N LEU A 194 -3.88 11.18 -8.20
CA LEU A 194 -3.37 12.00 -7.10
C LEU A 194 -2.24 12.93 -7.58
N ARG A 195 -2.44 14.26 -7.50
CA ARG A 195 -1.37 15.22 -7.79
C ARG A 195 -0.49 15.49 -6.55
N LYS A 196 0.75 14.99 -6.65
CA LYS A 196 2.05 15.52 -6.18
C LYS A 196 2.79 14.85 -5.00
N LYS A 197 4.04 14.52 -5.39
CA LYS A 197 5.36 14.40 -4.74
C LYS A 197 5.79 13.16 -3.97
N ILE A 198 4.92 12.20 -3.66
CA ILE A 198 5.43 10.93 -3.08
C ILE A 198 4.96 9.67 -3.82
N LEU A 199 3.85 9.69 -4.57
CA LEU A 199 3.47 8.53 -5.40
C LEU A 199 2.78 9.01 -6.70
N SER A 200 3.43 8.85 -7.85
CA SER A 200 2.77 8.92 -9.17
C SER A 200 1.94 7.65 -9.40
N ARG A 201 0.96 7.39 -8.54
CA ARG A 201 0.12 6.20 -8.62
C ARG A 201 -1.30 6.63 -8.95
N ASN A 202 -1.79 6.21 -10.12
CA ASN A 202 -3.21 6.26 -10.43
C ASN A 202 -3.86 5.07 -9.73
N ASN A 203 -4.89 5.33 -8.93
CA ASN A 203 -5.70 4.28 -8.33
C ASN A 203 -6.92 4.05 -9.21
N ILE A 204 -7.16 2.80 -9.59
CA ILE A 204 -8.35 2.35 -10.31
C ILE A 204 -9.19 1.60 -9.30
N TYR A 205 -10.47 1.94 -9.20
CA TYR A 205 -11.45 1.25 -8.38
C TYR A 205 -12.50 0.67 -9.31
N ILE A 206 -12.63 -0.65 -9.33
CA ILE A 206 -13.74 -1.32 -10.01
C ILE A 206 -14.75 -1.72 -8.93
N LEU A 207 -15.95 -1.20 -9.06
CA LEU A 207 -17.05 -1.33 -8.12
C LEU A 207 -18.21 -1.98 -8.86
N PHE A 208 -18.80 -3.01 -8.26
CA PHE A 208 -20.02 -3.64 -8.76
C PHE A 208 -21.13 -3.40 -7.75
N TRP A 209 -22.30 -2.96 -8.20
CA TRP A 209 -23.48 -2.82 -7.34
C TRP A 209 -24.74 -3.38 -7.98
N SER A 210 -25.69 -3.81 -7.15
CA SER A 210 -27.02 -4.20 -7.56
C SER A 210 -28.08 -3.27 -6.96
N ARG A 211 -29.19 -3.04 -7.68
CA ARG A 211 -30.27 -2.12 -7.26
C ARG A 211 -30.96 -2.53 -5.95
N ASN A 212 -30.85 -3.80 -5.57
CA ASN A 212 -31.41 -4.29 -4.31
C ASN A 212 -30.39 -4.10 -3.18
N ASN A 213 -30.53 -3.00 -2.44
CA ASN A 213 -29.69 -2.52 -1.31
C ASN A 213 -29.53 -3.50 -0.11
N LYS A 214 -29.80 -4.80 -0.28
CA LYS A 214 -29.75 -5.82 0.78
C LYS A 214 -29.16 -7.16 0.37
N ILE A 215 -28.53 -7.24 -0.81
CA ILE A 215 -28.30 -8.54 -1.43
C ILE A 215 -26.82 -8.74 -1.72
N GLN A 216 -26.30 -9.87 -1.23
CA GLN A 216 -25.01 -10.44 -1.61
C GLN A 216 -24.93 -10.46 -3.14
N LEU A 217 -24.17 -9.54 -3.76
CA LEU A 217 -24.11 -9.39 -5.22
C LEU A 217 -24.08 -10.73 -5.94
N TRP A 218 -23.28 -11.68 -5.47
CA TRP A 218 -23.08 -12.97 -6.14
C TRP A 218 -24.22 -13.99 -6.03
N LYS A 219 -25.20 -13.81 -5.14
CA LYS A 219 -26.32 -14.75 -5.02
C LYS A 219 -27.41 -14.53 -6.07
N ASP A 220 -27.58 -13.29 -6.50
CA ASP A 220 -28.72 -12.89 -7.34
C ASP A 220 -28.29 -12.51 -8.76
N LEU A 221 -26.97 -12.55 -9.05
CA LEU A 221 -26.47 -12.42 -10.41
C LEU A 221 -26.77 -13.68 -11.22
N SER A 222 -27.25 -13.49 -12.45
CA SER A 222 -27.31 -14.59 -13.41
C SER A 222 -25.90 -15.12 -13.69
N LEU A 223 -25.77 -16.43 -13.93
CA LEU A 223 -24.49 -17.05 -14.28
C LEU A 223 -23.80 -16.33 -15.45
N LYS A 224 -24.60 -15.90 -16.44
CA LYS A 224 -24.14 -15.11 -17.59
C LYS A 224 -23.53 -13.76 -17.19
N THR A 225 -24.06 -13.09 -16.18
CA THR A 225 -23.50 -11.83 -15.67
C THR A 225 -22.19 -12.06 -14.93
N ILE A 226 -22.08 -13.17 -14.19
CA ILE A 226 -20.86 -13.57 -13.51
C ILE A 226 -19.75 -13.88 -14.52
N GLU A 227 -20.06 -14.67 -15.55
CA GLU A 227 -19.14 -15.00 -16.65
C GLU A 227 -18.64 -13.72 -17.33
N MET A 228 -19.54 -12.78 -17.67
CA MET A 228 -19.18 -11.48 -18.25
C MET A 228 -18.24 -10.66 -17.34
N ILE A 229 -18.48 -10.63 -16.02
CA ILE A 229 -17.61 -9.94 -15.07
C ILE A 229 -16.21 -10.58 -15.05
N CYS A 230 -16.14 -11.92 -15.08
CA CYS A 230 -14.88 -12.65 -15.11
C CYS A 230 -14.12 -12.38 -16.41
N ASP A 231 -14.81 -12.42 -17.56
CA ASP A 231 -14.21 -12.14 -18.86
C ASP A 231 -13.72 -10.69 -18.96
N PHE A 232 -14.49 -9.74 -18.43
CA PHE A 232 -14.08 -8.34 -18.32
C PHE A 232 -12.79 -8.21 -17.50
N LEU A 233 -12.75 -8.79 -16.29
CA LEU A 233 -11.57 -8.72 -15.44
C LEU A 233 -10.36 -9.40 -16.10
N ASN A 234 -10.54 -10.56 -16.73
CA ASN A 234 -9.46 -11.25 -17.42
C ASN A 234 -8.88 -10.41 -18.56
N LYS A 235 -9.73 -9.85 -19.42
CA LYS A 235 -9.30 -8.98 -20.53
C LYS A 235 -8.67 -7.69 -20.01
N PHE A 236 -9.31 -7.04 -19.04
CA PHE A 236 -8.81 -5.79 -18.46
C PHE A 236 -7.44 -5.99 -17.80
N LEU A 237 -7.28 -7.02 -16.98
CA LEU A 237 -6.02 -7.32 -16.30
C LEU A 237 -4.91 -7.82 -17.24
N SER A 238 -5.26 -8.27 -18.46
CA SER A 238 -4.28 -8.64 -19.48
C SER A 238 -3.69 -7.43 -20.23
N LEU A 239 -4.23 -6.22 -20.02
CA LEU A 239 -3.72 -5.02 -20.66
C LEU A 239 -2.27 -4.74 -20.21
N PRO A 240 -1.33 -4.48 -21.14
CA PRO A 240 0.11 -4.42 -20.86
C PRO A 240 0.53 -3.27 -19.93
N ASN A 241 -0.37 -2.31 -19.71
CA ASN A 241 -0.12 -1.12 -18.89
C ASN A 241 -0.80 -1.21 -17.51
N ILE A 242 -1.33 -2.38 -17.12
CA ILE A 242 -2.02 -2.57 -15.85
C ILE A 242 -1.18 -3.45 -14.93
N GLU A 243 -0.87 -2.95 -13.73
CA GLU A 243 -0.13 -3.69 -12.71
C GLU A 243 -1.05 -3.92 -11.50
N VAL A 244 -1.46 -5.16 -11.26
CA VAL A 244 -2.32 -5.46 -10.11
C VAL A 244 -1.49 -5.44 -8.83
N VAL A 245 -1.43 -4.28 -8.16
CA VAL A 245 -0.63 -4.14 -6.94
C VAL A 245 -1.38 -4.63 -5.69
N ASN A 246 -2.73 -4.61 -5.65
CA ASN A 246 -3.49 -5.16 -4.52
C ASN A 246 -4.99 -5.33 -4.83
N VAL A 247 -5.54 -6.54 -4.76
CA VAL A 247 -6.99 -6.77 -4.81
C VAL A 247 -7.57 -6.88 -3.41
N ASN A 248 -8.31 -5.86 -2.99
CA ASN A 248 -8.98 -5.86 -1.69
C ASN A 248 -10.46 -6.21 -1.83
N VAL A 249 -10.79 -7.50 -1.71
CA VAL A 249 -12.19 -7.93 -1.60
C VAL A 249 -12.66 -7.65 -0.17
N SER A 250 -13.33 -6.52 0.02
CA SER A 250 -13.94 -6.11 1.28
C SER A 250 -15.18 -6.95 1.60
N ASP A 251 -15.00 -8.24 1.89
CA ASP A 251 -15.72 -9.03 2.91
C ASP A 251 -15.40 -10.54 2.77
N TYR A 252 -14.67 -11.11 3.74
CA TYR A 252 -14.36 -12.55 3.78
C TYR A 252 -15.59 -13.44 4.06
N LYS A 253 -16.68 -12.86 4.57
CA LYS A 253 -17.88 -13.63 4.96
C LYS A 253 -18.66 -14.22 3.79
N VAL A 254 -18.38 -13.78 2.56
CA VAL A 254 -19.11 -14.26 1.38
C VAL A 254 -18.39 -15.42 0.68
N LYS A 255 -17.07 -15.61 0.89
CA LYS A 255 -16.28 -16.64 0.18
C LYS A 255 -16.87 -18.05 0.30
N LYS A 256 -17.46 -18.40 1.44
CA LYS A 256 -18.09 -19.73 1.67
C LYS A 256 -19.33 -20.01 0.82
N ASN A 257 -19.96 -18.99 0.26
CA ASN A 257 -21.19 -19.12 -0.54
C ASN A 257 -20.97 -18.69 -2.00
N LEU A 258 -19.72 -18.43 -2.41
CA LEU A 258 -19.42 -18.13 -3.81
C LEU A 258 -19.39 -19.42 -4.62
N PRO A 259 -19.91 -19.41 -5.87
CA PRO A 259 -19.65 -20.46 -6.83
C PRO A 259 -18.15 -20.74 -6.93
N GLU A 260 -17.76 -22.02 -7.03
CA GLU A 260 -16.38 -22.48 -7.05
C GLU A 260 -15.54 -21.76 -8.12
N GLN A 261 -16.12 -21.51 -9.30
CA GLN A 261 -15.52 -20.76 -10.40
C GLN A 261 -15.14 -19.30 -10.04
N ILE A 262 -15.89 -18.66 -9.14
CA ILE A 262 -15.61 -17.29 -8.67
C ILE A 262 -14.54 -17.33 -7.58
N ILE A 263 -14.56 -18.36 -6.72
CA ILE A 263 -13.47 -18.58 -5.76
C ILE A 263 -12.18 -18.83 -6.52
N GLU A 264 -12.20 -19.64 -7.57
CA GLU A 264 -11.09 -19.88 -8.48
C GLU A 264 -10.65 -18.62 -9.21
N THR A 265 -11.58 -17.76 -9.65
CA THR A 265 -11.24 -16.49 -10.32
C THR A 265 -10.67 -15.46 -9.33
N ILE A 266 -11.22 -15.33 -8.12
CA ILE A 266 -10.68 -14.47 -7.05
C ILE A 266 -9.33 -14.98 -6.58
N ASP A 267 -9.19 -16.30 -6.43
CA ASP A 267 -7.91 -16.93 -6.11
C ASP A 267 -6.95 -16.80 -7.29
N MET A 268 -7.38 -16.89 -8.55
CA MET A 268 -6.56 -16.65 -9.73
C MET A 268 -6.07 -15.21 -9.78
N ILE A 269 -6.95 -14.24 -9.50
CA ILE A 269 -6.63 -12.81 -9.41
C ILE A 269 -5.67 -12.53 -8.24
N GLY A 270 -5.88 -13.17 -7.08
CA GLY A 270 -4.96 -13.11 -5.92
C GLY A 270 -3.67 -13.93 -6.13
N ARG A 271 -3.68 -14.89 -7.06
CA ARG A 271 -2.55 -15.71 -7.52
C ARG A 271 -1.99 -15.20 -8.85
N ILE A 272 -2.29 -13.97 -9.28
CA ILE A 272 -1.43 -13.24 -10.24
C ILE A 272 -0.14 -12.91 -9.49
N LYS A 273 0.60 -13.96 -9.14
CA LYS A 273 2.04 -13.93 -8.94
C LYS A 273 2.55 -13.47 -10.29
N THR A 274 3.11 -12.26 -10.35
CA THR A 274 3.95 -11.89 -11.48
C THR A 274 4.89 -13.07 -11.74
N PRO A 275 4.80 -13.73 -12.91
CA PRO A 275 5.58 -14.92 -13.15
C PRO A 275 7.05 -14.58 -12.93
N LEU A 276 7.77 -15.47 -12.23
CA LEU A 276 9.20 -15.28 -12.03
C LEU A 276 9.86 -15.23 -13.40
N LYS A 277 10.53 -14.14 -13.73
CA LYS A 277 11.24 -14.03 -15.01
C LYS A 277 12.46 -14.94 -15.08
N PHE A 278 12.97 -15.37 -13.91
CA PHE A 278 14.20 -16.14 -13.80
C PHE A 278 14.01 -17.35 -12.87
N ASP A 279 14.90 -18.33 -12.98
CA ASP A 279 14.98 -19.46 -12.05
C ASP A 279 15.84 -19.14 -10.81
N ARG A 280 16.54 -17.99 -10.83
CA ARG A 280 17.38 -17.44 -9.76
C ARG A 280 17.71 -15.98 -10.02
N ILE A 281 18.11 -15.27 -8.98
CA ILE A 281 18.56 -13.86 -9.08
C ILE A 281 20.08 -13.76 -9.13
N ILE A 282 20.80 -14.55 -8.34
CA ILE A 282 22.27 -14.54 -8.30
C ILE A 282 22.80 -15.81 -8.98
N GLU A 283 23.68 -15.62 -9.97
CA GLU A 283 24.27 -16.69 -10.77
C GLU A 283 25.11 -17.66 -9.93
N ARG A 284 25.09 -18.95 -10.29
CA ARG A 284 25.92 -19.98 -9.61
C ARG A 284 27.43 -19.79 -9.80
N SER A 285 27.82 -19.03 -10.82
CA SER A 285 29.20 -18.66 -11.12
C SER A 285 29.77 -17.69 -10.08
N ILE A 286 28.91 -16.93 -9.39
CA ILE A 286 29.30 -16.02 -8.32
C ILE A 286 29.47 -16.83 -7.04
N LYS A 287 30.72 -17.01 -6.62
CA LYS A 287 31.09 -17.69 -5.39
C LYS A 287 32.16 -16.89 -4.68
N PHE A 288 31.91 -16.62 -3.42
CA PHE A 288 32.88 -15.96 -2.54
C PHE A 288 33.72 -17.02 -1.84
N ASN A 289 34.95 -16.67 -1.47
CA ASN A 289 35.80 -17.57 -0.67
C ASN A 289 35.24 -17.79 0.73
N GLU A 290 34.51 -16.81 1.28
CA GLU A 290 33.88 -16.92 2.59
C GLU A 290 32.50 -17.58 2.50
N ASP A 291 32.32 -18.73 3.18
CA ASP A 291 31.09 -19.55 3.16
C ASP A 291 29.82 -18.80 3.57
N VAL A 292 29.96 -17.80 4.45
CA VAL A 292 28.85 -16.96 4.94
C VAL A 292 28.18 -16.22 3.78
N TYR A 293 28.93 -15.68 2.83
CA TYR A 293 28.36 -15.01 1.66
C TYR A 293 27.65 -15.99 0.73
N ASN A 294 28.21 -17.18 0.55
CA ASN A 294 27.57 -18.24 -0.24
C ASN A 294 26.26 -18.73 0.40
N ALA A 295 26.16 -18.74 1.73
CA ALA A 295 24.92 -19.05 2.45
C ALA A 295 23.84 -18.00 2.19
N ILE A 296 24.18 -16.72 2.31
CA ILE A 296 23.26 -15.60 2.03
C ILE A 296 22.77 -15.65 0.58
N ILE A 297 23.63 -15.95 -0.39
CA ILE A 297 23.23 -16.12 -1.80
C ILE A 297 22.18 -17.23 -1.98
N ARG A 298 22.35 -18.37 -1.29
CA ARG A 298 21.35 -19.45 -1.32
C ARG A 298 20.03 -18.99 -0.73
N GLU A 299 20.05 -18.25 0.37
CA GLU A 299 18.83 -17.69 0.99
C GLU A 299 18.14 -16.66 0.10
N ILE A 300 18.89 -15.79 -0.60
CA ILE A 300 18.35 -14.82 -1.57
C ILE A 300 17.61 -15.56 -2.69
N ASN A 301 18.27 -16.54 -3.32
CA ASN A 301 17.68 -17.29 -4.43
C ASN A 301 16.47 -18.12 -3.97
N THR A 302 16.53 -18.71 -2.76
CA THR A 302 15.40 -19.45 -2.17
C THR A 302 14.21 -18.52 -1.89
N SER A 303 14.47 -17.35 -1.30
CA SER A 303 13.45 -16.34 -1.01
C SER A 303 12.75 -15.86 -2.29
N TYR A 304 13.49 -15.70 -3.39
CA TYR A 304 12.91 -15.37 -4.71
C TYR A 304 11.96 -16.45 -5.21
N LEU A 305 12.38 -17.73 -5.19
CA LEU A 305 11.56 -18.86 -5.62
C LEU A 305 10.30 -19.06 -4.78
N HIS A 306 10.35 -18.67 -3.51
CA HIS A 306 9.20 -18.71 -2.60
C HIS A 306 8.38 -17.41 -2.58
N TYR A 307 8.61 -16.48 -3.53
CA TYR A 307 7.88 -15.19 -3.65
C TYR A 307 8.02 -14.28 -2.41
N CYS A 308 9.07 -14.47 -1.60
CA CYS A 308 9.39 -13.67 -0.43
C CYS A 308 10.23 -12.43 -0.80
N PHE A 309 9.71 -11.60 -1.71
CA PHE A 309 10.50 -10.55 -2.37
C PHE A 309 11.04 -9.45 -1.45
N THR A 310 10.32 -9.09 -0.39
CA THR A 310 10.82 -8.12 0.60
C THR A 310 11.98 -8.71 1.40
N GLY A 311 11.86 -9.97 1.84
CA GLY A 311 12.95 -10.67 2.53
C GLY A 311 14.18 -10.82 1.63
N MET A 312 13.97 -11.27 0.39
CA MET A 312 15.00 -11.34 -0.65
C MET A 312 15.74 -10.01 -0.80
N TYR A 313 15.00 -8.91 -0.93
CA TYR A 313 15.58 -7.58 -1.13
C TYR A 313 16.40 -7.09 0.07
N ILE A 314 15.92 -7.32 1.30
CA ILE A 314 16.66 -7.02 2.53
C ILE A 314 18.00 -7.79 2.56
N LEU A 315 17.96 -9.08 2.21
CA LEU A 315 19.17 -9.91 2.14
C LEU A 315 20.17 -9.39 1.10
N ILE A 316 19.70 -8.98 -0.09
CA ILE A 316 20.55 -8.36 -1.12
C ILE A 316 21.22 -7.09 -0.59
N ARG A 317 20.47 -6.19 0.06
CA ARG A 317 21.05 -4.96 0.66
C ARG A 317 22.12 -5.29 1.69
N LYS A 318 21.85 -6.28 2.55
CA LYS A 318 22.80 -6.65 3.60
C LYS A 318 24.06 -7.30 3.05
N LEU A 319 23.93 -8.10 1.99
CA LEU A 319 25.05 -8.65 1.25
C LEU A 319 25.95 -7.53 0.70
N LEU A 320 25.38 -6.56 -0.01
CA LEU A 320 26.13 -5.42 -0.56
C LEU A 320 26.78 -4.56 0.54
N GLU A 321 26.06 -4.27 1.62
CA GLU A 321 26.58 -3.51 2.76
C GLU A 321 27.80 -4.20 3.37
N ASN A 322 27.73 -5.51 3.62
CA ASN A 322 28.82 -6.27 4.21
C ASN A 322 30.03 -6.38 3.27
N LEU A 323 29.82 -6.49 1.95
CA LEU A 323 30.93 -6.51 0.99
C LEU A 323 31.68 -5.16 0.92
N VAL A 324 30.95 -4.06 0.99
CA VAL A 324 31.54 -2.71 1.07
C VAL A 324 32.26 -2.52 2.40
N LEU A 325 31.66 -2.95 3.51
CA LEU A 325 32.27 -2.95 4.84
C LEU A 325 33.61 -3.69 4.84
N ASP A 326 33.63 -4.91 4.31
CA ASP A 326 34.84 -5.74 4.24
C ASP A 326 35.92 -5.08 3.40
N SER A 327 35.57 -4.50 2.24
CA SER A 327 36.53 -3.79 1.40
C SER A 327 37.20 -2.63 2.15
N LEU A 328 36.41 -1.81 2.85
CA LEU A 328 36.91 -0.71 3.66
C LEU A 328 37.80 -1.19 4.80
N ARG A 329 37.38 -2.25 5.49
CA ARG A 329 38.10 -2.83 6.62
C ARG A 329 39.43 -3.43 6.19
N LEU A 330 39.48 -4.11 5.04
CA LEU A 330 40.71 -4.68 4.49
C LEU A 330 41.69 -3.58 4.08
N PHE A 331 41.21 -2.52 3.42
CA PHE A 331 42.08 -1.46 2.93
C PHE A 331 42.64 -0.58 4.06
N TYR A 332 41.79 -0.07 4.95
CA TYR A 332 42.21 0.83 6.02
C TYR A 332 42.73 0.11 7.28
N SER A 333 42.50 -1.19 7.42
CA SER A 333 42.93 -1.97 8.59
C SER A 333 42.58 -1.26 9.91
N THR A 334 43.49 -1.24 10.89
CA THR A 334 43.27 -0.57 12.19
C THR A 334 43.53 0.94 12.17
N SER A 335 44.17 1.49 11.14
CA SER A 335 44.53 2.91 11.08
C SER A 335 43.38 3.82 10.63
N GLY A 336 42.35 3.26 9.97
CA GLY A 336 41.14 4.00 9.56
C GLY A 336 39.85 3.35 10.03
N VAL A 337 39.79 2.91 11.29
CA VAL A 337 38.61 2.26 11.88
C VAL A 337 37.35 3.13 11.76
N ASP A 338 37.49 4.45 11.85
CA ASP A 338 36.41 5.44 11.69
C ASP A 338 35.76 5.44 10.29
N LYS A 339 36.40 4.81 9.30
CA LYS A 339 35.89 4.65 7.94
C LYS A 339 34.83 3.55 7.83
N TYR A 340 34.74 2.65 8.80
CA TYR A 340 33.76 1.55 8.76
C TYR A 340 33.10 1.25 10.12
N TYR A 341 33.59 1.85 11.20
CA TYR A 341 33.11 1.63 12.56
C TYR A 341 32.92 2.95 13.33
N ASN A 342 31.83 3.07 14.08
CA ASN A 342 31.64 4.15 15.05
C ASN A 342 32.03 3.64 16.44
N SER A 343 33.19 4.05 16.94
CA SER A 343 33.69 3.67 18.26
C SER A 343 32.83 4.20 19.41
N HIS A 344 32.16 5.35 19.24
CA HIS A 344 31.30 5.92 20.28
C HIS A 344 30.01 5.11 20.48
N GLU A 345 29.45 4.57 19.40
CA GLU A 345 28.20 3.80 19.44
C GLU A 345 28.44 2.28 19.42
N ASN A 346 29.71 1.87 19.42
CA ASN A 346 30.16 0.49 19.34
C ASN A 346 29.45 -0.33 18.24
N LYS A 347 29.30 0.27 17.05
CA LYS A 347 28.58 -0.32 15.91
C LYS A 347 29.24 0.02 14.57
N PHE A 348 29.09 -0.87 13.59
CA PHE A 348 29.49 -0.59 12.21
C PHE A 348 28.64 0.55 11.62
N LEU A 349 29.25 1.29 10.69
CA LEU A 349 28.54 2.38 10.00
C LEU A 349 27.46 1.80 9.09
N GLY A 350 26.33 2.51 8.97
CA GLY A 350 25.25 2.09 8.07
C GLY A 350 25.62 2.25 6.59
N PHE A 351 24.88 1.55 5.72
CA PHE A 351 25.19 1.42 4.29
C PHE A 351 25.46 2.76 3.57
N ASN A 352 24.69 3.81 3.87
CA ASN A 352 24.90 5.12 3.24
C ASN A 352 26.28 5.73 3.56
N ARG A 353 26.75 5.58 4.80
CA ARG A 353 28.05 6.11 5.21
C ARG A 353 29.18 5.24 4.71
N LEU A 354 29.01 3.92 4.73
CA LEU A 354 29.95 2.98 4.10
C LEU A 354 30.13 3.27 2.60
N ARG A 355 29.03 3.45 1.84
CA ARG A 355 29.09 3.81 0.42
C ARG A 355 29.87 5.10 0.17
N LYS A 356 29.64 6.15 0.96
CA LYS A 356 30.38 7.43 0.84
C LYS A 356 31.87 7.25 1.13
N ASN A 357 32.20 6.47 2.17
CA ASN A 357 33.58 6.18 2.51
C ASN A 357 34.26 5.32 1.45
N PHE A 358 33.53 4.37 0.86
CA PHE A 358 33.98 3.56 -0.26
C PHE A 358 34.22 4.40 -1.50
N GLN A 359 33.33 5.36 -1.80
CA GLN A 359 33.55 6.34 -2.87
C GLN A 359 34.80 7.19 -2.65
N ALA A 360 35.09 7.59 -1.41
CA ALA A 360 36.35 8.27 -1.10
C ALA A 360 37.56 7.35 -1.34
N MET A 361 37.50 6.12 -0.80
CA MET A 361 38.55 5.11 -0.91
C MET A 361 38.93 4.80 -2.36
N ILE A 362 37.97 4.60 -3.26
CA ILE A 362 38.28 4.26 -4.67
C ILE A 362 39.01 5.37 -5.44
N ASN A 363 39.01 6.60 -4.91
CA ASN A 363 39.71 7.76 -5.48
C ASN A 363 41.07 8.01 -4.81
N GLU A 364 41.46 7.24 -3.79
CA GLU A 364 42.76 7.37 -3.14
C GLU A 364 43.88 6.78 -4.00
N SER A 365 45.04 7.43 -4.01
CA SER A 365 46.18 7.01 -4.83
C SER A 365 46.66 5.59 -4.50
N ASP A 366 46.70 5.23 -3.22
CA ASP A 366 47.12 3.91 -2.76
C ASP A 366 46.14 2.82 -3.20
N PHE A 367 44.84 3.13 -3.24
CA PHE A 367 43.83 2.21 -3.75
C PHE A 367 44.00 2.01 -5.26
N ILE A 368 44.16 3.10 -6.03
CA ILE A 368 44.34 3.05 -7.48
C ILE A 368 45.61 2.26 -7.84
N GLN A 369 46.69 2.38 -7.07
CA GLN A 369 47.91 1.60 -7.30
C GLN A 369 47.69 0.08 -7.12
N LYS A 370 46.88 -0.33 -6.15
CA LYS A 370 46.60 -1.75 -5.86
C LYS A 370 45.53 -2.37 -6.76
N VAL A 371 44.40 -1.68 -6.90
CA VAL A 371 43.17 -2.24 -7.50
C VAL A 371 42.96 -1.77 -8.94
N HIS A 372 43.66 -0.70 -9.34
CA HIS A 372 43.40 0.13 -10.52
C HIS A 372 42.14 0.99 -10.40
N THR A 373 41.99 1.94 -11.32
CA THR A 373 40.84 2.84 -11.36
C THR A 373 39.54 2.06 -11.51
N ILE A 374 38.56 2.39 -10.67
CA ILE A 374 37.21 1.82 -10.71
C ILE A 374 36.26 2.87 -11.26
N ASP A 375 35.36 2.41 -12.13
CA ASP A 375 34.33 3.25 -12.74
C ASP A 375 33.32 3.73 -11.68
N GLN A 376 32.98 5.02 -11.75
CA GLN A 376 31.98 5.66 -10.88
C GLN A 376 30.63 4.94 -10.93
N LYS A 377 30.30 4.23 -12.03
CA LYS A 377 29.09 3.42 -12.14
C LYS A 377 28.89 2.44 -10.99
N ILE A 378 29.96 1.95 -10.36
CA ILE A 378 29.88 1.00 -9.23
C ILE A 378 29.25 1.67 -8.01
N ILE A 379 29.59 2.94 -7.77
CA ILE A 379 29.01 3.74 -6.70
C ILE A 379 27.54 4.04 -6.98
N ASP A 380 27.20 4.26 -8.26
CA ASP A 380 25.84 4.54 -8.70
C ASP A 380 24.96 3.28 -8.61
N TRP A 381 25.50 2.10 -8.92
CA TRP A 381 24.83 0.81 -8.71
C TRP A 381 24.61 0.49 -7.23
N LEU A 382 25.58 0.79 -6.36
CA LEU A 382 25.38 0.69 -4.90
C LEU A 382 24.28 1.66 -4.43
N LEU A 383 24.22 2.86 -5.02
CA LEU A 383 23.19 3.84 -4.69
C LEU A 383 21.80 3.36 -5.13
N LEU A 384 21.66 2.75 -6.30
CA LEU A 384 20.40 2.19 -6.80
C LEU A 384 19.77 1.21 -5.79
N PHE A 385 20.55 0.25 -5.28
CA PHE A 385 20.06 -0.73 -4.31
C PHE A 385 19.88 -0.14 -2.89
N LYS A 386 20.45 1.03 -2.60
CA LYS A 386 20.21 1.75 -1.35
C LYS A 386 18.94 2.59 -1.44
N GLU A 387 18.83 3.48 -2.44
CA GLU A 387 17.76 4.48 -2.54
C GLU A 387 16.41 3.84 -2.80
N SER A 388 16.36 2.82 -3.66
CA SER A 388 15.13 2.04 -3.83
C SER A 388 14.67 1.47 -2.50
N GLY A 389 15.62 1.04 -1.66
CA GLY A 389 15.32 0.44 -0.37
C GLY A 389 14.95 1.42 0.71
N ASP A 390 15.41 2.66 0.64
CA ASP A 390 14.98 3.72 1.55
C ASP A 390 13.59 4.23 1.15
N ILE A 391 13.32 4.38 -0.15
CA ILE A 391 11.98 4.70 -0.67
C ILE A 391 10.98 3.59 -0.29
N HIS A 392 11.41 2.33 -0.27
CA HIS A 392 10.56 1.19 0.06
C HIS A 392 10.50 0.83 1.56
N ALA A 393 11.52 1.15 2.36
CA ALA A 393 11.52 0.89 3.81
C ALA A 393 10.70 1.92 4.61
N HIS A 394 10.48 3.12 4.06
CA HIS A 394 9.64 4.16 4.68
C HIS A 394 8.15 4.06 4.27
N SER A 395 7.76 3.03 3.52
CA SER A 395 6.37 2.72 3.19
C SER A 395 6.17 1.21 3.31
N LEU A 396 5.42 0.78 4.33
CA LEU A 396 5.14 -0.64 4.63
C LEU A 396 4.58 -1.44 3.43
N PHE A 397 4.10 -0.74 2.38
CA PHE A 397 3.35 -1.31 1.26
C PHE A 397 3.90 -0.90 -0.12
N SER A 398 5.19 -0.57 -0.22
CA SER A 398 5.81 -0.32 -1.52
C SER A 398 6.26 -1.62 -2.20
N ILE A 399 5.31 -2.36 -2.75
CA ILE A 399 5.53 -3.62 -3.46
C ILE A 399 6.03 -3.32 -4.88
N GLY A 400 7.33 -3.52 -5.08
CA GLY A 400 8.02 -3.50 -6.39
C GLY A 400 9.38 -4.22 -6.36
N HIS A 401 9.73 -4.90 -5.26
CA HIS A 401 11.03 -5.55 -5.07
C HIS A 401 11.32 -6.64 -6.10
N GLN A 402 10.30 -7.36 -6.56
CA GLN A 402 10.47 -8.31 -7.66
C GLN A 402 10.94 -7.59 -8.93
N ASN A 403 10.18 -6.63 -9.43
CA ASN A 403 10.49 -5.89 -10.65
C ASN A 403 11.85 -5.18 -10.55
N LEU A 404 12.12 -4.51 -9.43
CA LEU A 404 13.40 -3.85 -9.18
C LEU A 404 14.58 -4.82 -9.33
N ILE A 405 14.49 -6.00 -8.72
CA ILE A 405 15.58 -6.98 -8.77
C ILE A 405 15.66 -7.65 -10.14
N GLU A 406 14.53 -8.01 -10.74
CA GLU A 406 14.49 -8.65 -12.06
C GLU A 406 15.00 -7.72 -13.17
N GLU A 407 14.67 -6.44 -13.14
CA GLU A 407 15.14 -5.44 -14.12
C GLU A 407 16.63 -5.12 -13.94
N ASN A 408 17.16 -5.28 -12.72
CA ASN A 408 18.54 -4.94 -12.38
C ASN A 408 19.40 -6.18 -12.06
N ILE A 409 18.97 -7.38 -12.49
CA ILE A 409 19.67 -8.63 -12.21
C ILE A 409 21.10 -8.63 -12.77
N GLY A 410 21.29 -8.11 -13.99
CA GLY A 410 22.62 -7.99 -14.60
C GLY A 410 23.53 -7.06 -13.81
N ILE A 411 22.99 -5.92 -13.37
CA ILE A 411 23.71 -4.96 -12.53
C ILE A 411 24.11 -5.59 -11.19
N LEU A 412 23.19 -6.30 -10.53
CA LEU A 412 23.47 -6.97 -9.27
C LEU A 412 24.59 -8.00 -9.40
N ASN A 413 24.51 -8.88 -10.41
CA ASN A 413 25.50 -9.93 -10.62
C ASN A 413 26.89 -9.35 -10.95
N GLU A 414 26.94 -8.31 -11.79
CA GLU A 414 28.20 -7.64 -12.11
C GLU A 414 28.79 -6.90 -10.91
N LEU A 415 27.95 -6.20 -10.14
CA LEU A 415 28.35 -5.52 -8.92
C LEU A 415 28.97 -6.50 -7.91
N LEU A 416 28.36 -7.67 -7.70
CA LEU A 416 28.89 -8.70 -6.80
C LEU A 416 30.26 -9.21 -7.27
N LYS A 417 30.45 -9.46 -8.58
CA LYS A 417 31.73 -9.88 -9.15
C LYS A 417 32.82 -8.83 -8.91
N ILE A 418 32.51 -7.57 -9.17
CA ILE A 418 33.47 -6.46 -9.00
C ILE A 418 33.84 -6.28 -7.53
N LEU A 419 32.86 -6.29 -6.62
CA LEU A 419 33.14 -6.17 -5.18
C LEU A 419 34.02 -7.31 -4.66
N ASP A 420 33.84 -8.54 -5.15
CA ASP A 420 34.71 -9.66 -4.80
C ASP A 420 36.14 -9.46 -5.32
N GLN A 421 36.30 -9.06 -6.58
CA GLN A 421 37.61 -8.77 -7.17
C GLN A 421 38.36 -7.67 -6.41
N ILE A 422 37.66 -6.62 -5.99
CA ILE A 422 38.23 -5.56 -5.16
C ILE A 422 38.76 -6.14 -3.84
N LYS A 423 37.95 -6.95 -3.15
CA LYS A 423 38.37 -7.60 -1.90
C LYS A 423 39.60 -8.48 -2.10
N ILE A 424 39.68 -9.23 -3.19
CA ILE A 424 40.82 -10.09 -3.51
C ILE A 424 42.09 -9.23 -3.72
N LYS A 425 42.02 -8.21 -4.58
CA LYS A 425 43.17 -7.34 -4.89
C LYS A 425 43.65 -6.50 -3.70
N ILE A 426 42.79 -6.18 -2.72
CA ILE A 426 43.22 -5.49 -1.50
C ILE A 426 43.99 -6.45 -0.56
N LYS A 427 43.64 -7.75 -0.58
CA LYS A 427 44.29 -8.77 0.25
C LYS A 427 45.66 -9.18 -0.28
N GLU A 428 45.85 -9.13 -1.59
CA GLU A 428 47.15 -9.29 -2.28
C GLU A 428 48.07 -8.09 -1.99
#